data_AF-A0A7J3XM71-F1
#
_entry.id   AF-A0A7J3XM71-F1
#
_cell.length_a   1.000
_cell.length_b   1.000
_cell.length_c   1.000
_cell.angle_alpha   90.00
_cell.angle_beta   90.00
_cell.angle_gamma   90.00
#
_symmetry.space_group_name_H-M   'P 1'
#
loop_
_entity.id
_entity.type
_entity.pdbx_description
1 polymer ?
#
loop_
_entity_poly.entity_id
_entity_poly.type
_entity_poly.pdbx_seq_one_letter_code
_entity_poly.pdbx_strand_id
1 'polypeptide(L)'
;MKNKSSYHLLVVRSMVPLGTTRGLVKGLLESESSKTCGSEFRLCFNPEFLREGKAIEDTLNPDRIVIGAINERSGRLPMEFYRSFYSDKPPQTLNMNPVNAELIKYANMLARLCEKLLGTDVNVVMEGIGLDKCIGKAFLGTRLGWGGSCLPNDT
;
A
#
# COMPACT_ATOMS: atom_id res chain seq x y z
N MET A 1 18.46 6.52 -12.60
CA MET A 1 17.73 6.46 -13.90
C MET A 1 18.39 7.27 -15.01
N LYS A 2 19.13 8.35 -14.69
CA LYS A 2 19.76 9.28 -15.63
C LYS A 2 20.51 8.62 -16.81
N ASN A 3 21.31 7.58 -16.52
CA ASN A 3 22.13 6.90 -17.54
C ASN A 3 21.50 5.64 -18.14
N LYS A 4 20.23 5.35 -17.82
CA LYS A 4 19.55 4.15 -18.36
C LYS A 4 18.67 4.53 -19.55
N SER A 5 18.93 3.92 -20.70
CA SER A 5 18.14 4.11 -21.93
C SER A 5 16.85 3.28 -21.95
N SER A 6 16.81 2.16 -21.22
CA SER A 6 15.63 1.31 -21.17
C SER A 6 14.48 1.92 -20.34
N TYR A 7 13.28 1.52 -20.68
CA TYR A 7 12.05 1.96 -20.02
C TYR A 7 11.88 1.22 -18.68
N HIS A 8 11.61 1.95 -17.59
CA HIS A 8 11.53 1.39 -16.24
C HIS A 8 10.17 1.64 -15.60
N LEU A 9 9.75 0.70 -14.75
CA LEU A 9 8.65 0.88 -13.80
C LEU A 9 9.24 0.94 -12.39
N LEU A 10 8.88 1.98 -11.65
CA LEU A 10 9.20 2.13 -10.23
C LEU A 10 7.94 1.83 -9.42
N VAL A 11 8.09 1.01 -8.39
CA VAL A 11 6.99 0.59 -7.52
C VAL A 11 7.33 0.98 -6.09
N VAL A 12 6.60 1.95 -5.54
CA VAL A 12 6.65 2.31 -4.13
C VAL A 12 5.83 1.29 -3.37
N ARG A 13 6.48 0.55 -2.47
CA ARG A 13 5.85 -0.46 -1.60
C ARG A 13 5.73 0.04 -0.16
N SER A 14 6.71 0.81 0.30
CA SER A 14 6.79 1.36 1.64
C SER A 14 5.59 2.24 1.96
N MET A 15 5.17 2.27 3.22
CA MET A 15 4.16 3.23 3.66
C MET A 15 4.69 4.65 3.46
N VAL A 16 3.87 5.49 2.81
CA VAL A 16 4.18 6.88 2.55
C VAL A 16 2.94 7.73 2.79
N PRO A 17 3.08 9.01 3.19
CA PRO A 17 1.98 9.98 3.29
C PRO A 17 1.11 10.07 2.03
N LEU A 18 -0.16 10.43 2.22
CA LEU A 18 -1.09 10.64 1.11
C LEU A 18 -0.53 11.68 0.13
N GLY A 19 -0.56 11.33 -1.15
CA GLY A 19 -0.02 12.16 -2.22
C GLY A 19 1.48 12.01 -2.44
N THR A 20 2.21 11.26 -1.61
CA THR A 20 3.69 11.17 -1.71
C THR A 20 4.13 10.59 -3.04
N THR A 21 3.46 9.55 -3.54
CA THR A 21 3.84 8.94 -4.82
C THR A 21 3.67 9.92 -5.97
N ARG A 22 2.57 10.69 -6.00
CA ARG A 22 2.27 11.64 -7.08
C ARG A 22 3.01 12.97 -6.96
N GLY A 23 3.28 13.43 -5.75
CA GLY A 23 3.97 14.68 -5.46
C GLY A 23 5.47 14.46 -5.38
N LEU A 24 5.93 14.09 -4.19
CA LEU A 24 7.37 14.03 -3.86
C LEU A 24 8.13 13.03 -4.74
N VAL A 25 7.68 11.76 -4.80
CA VAL A 25 8.42 10.70 -5.50
C VAL A 25 8.47 10.98 -6.99
N LYS A 26 7.34 11.32 -7.60
CA LYS A 26 7.28 11.71 -9.02
C LYS A 26 8.21 12.90 -9.30
N GLY A 27 8.09 13.99 -8.53
CA GLY A 27 8.86 15.21 -8.76
C GLY A 27 10.37 15.00 -8.64
N LEU A 28 10.81 14.26 -7.61
CA LEU A 28 12.22 13.90 -7.43
C LEU A 28 12.72 13.05 -8.61
N LEU A 29 11.96 12.05 -9.03
CA LEU A 29 12.36 11.19 -10.15
C LEU A 29 12.44 11.96 -11.47
N GLU A 30 11.49 12.86 -11.75
CA GLU A 30 11.50 13.69 -12.96
C GLU A 30 12.69 14.65 -12.96
N SER A 31 12.95 15.32 -11.84
CA SER A 31 14.06 16.27 -11.68
C SER A 31 15.42 15.59 -11.83
N GLU A 32 15.66 14.49 -11.11
CA GLU A 32 16.97 13.80 -11.10
C GLU A 32 17.28 13.04 -12.39
N SER A 33 16.24 12.57 -13.09
CA SER A 33 16.42 11.80 -14.32
C SER A 33 16.30 12.61 -15.59
N SER A 34 15.76 13.83 -15.52
CA SER A 34 15.38 14.64 -16.69
C SER A 34 14.43 13.89 -17.64
N LYS A 35 13.58 13.03 -17.08
CA LYS A 35 12.56 12.25 -17.80
C LYS A 35 11.18 12.59 -17.28
N THR A 36 10.18 12.37 -18.12
CA THR A 36 8.77 12.61 -17.79
C THR A 36 8.08 11.32 -17.35
N CYS A 37 7.42 11.38 -16.19
CA CYS A 37 6.69 10.24 -15.65
C CYS A 37 5.42 9.98 -16.48
N GLY A 38 5.21 8.72 -16.84
CA GLY A 38 4.11 8.23 -17.67
C GLY A 38 4.50 8.05 -19.14
N SER A 39 5.36 8.91 -19.70
CA SER A 39 5.83 8.81 -21.09
C SER A 39 7.18 8.11 -21.20
N GLU A 40 8.12 8.35 -20.28
CA GLU A 40 9.50 7.84 -20.34
C GLU A 40 9.86 6.86 -19.21
N PHE A 41 9.14 6.91 -18.09
CA PHE A 41 9.15 5.88 -17.05
C PHE A 41 7.76 5.73 -16.43
N ARG A 42 7.51 4.65 -15.70
CA ARG A 42 6.24 4.41 -14.98
C ARG A 42 6.44 4.47 -13.49
N LEU A 43 5.38 4.84 -12.79
CA LEU A 43 5.36 4.90 -11.34
C LEU A 43 4.05 4.31 -10.82
N CYS A 44 4.21 3.41 -9.86
CA CYS A 44 3.10 2.80 -9.13
C CYS A 44 3.37 2.85 -7.63
N PHE A 45 2.30 2.87 -6.87
CA PHE A 45 2.25 2.50 -5.47
C PHE A 45 1.60 1.12 -5.38
N ASN A 46 2.17 0.19 -4.65
CA ASN A 46 1.60 -1.14 -4.44
C ASN A 46 1.75 -1.48 -2.95
N PRO A 47 0.76 -1.14 -2.11
CA PRO A 47 0.87 -1.40 -0.69
C PRO A 47 0.85 -2.91 -0.41
N GLU A 48 1.46 -3.28 0.69
CA GLU A 48 1.37 -4.64 1.25
C GLU A 48 0.46 -4.68 2.48
N PHE A 49 -0.21 -5.82 2.70
CA PHE A 49 -1.17 -6.01 3.78
C PHE A 49 -0.79 -7.19 4.68
N LEU A 50 0.51 -7.33 4.96
CA LEU A 50 1.06 -8.46 5.69
C LEU A 50 0.84 -8.30 7.20
N ARG A 51 0.58 -9.42 7.87
CA ARG A 51 0.55 -9.54 9.32
C ARG A 51 1.88 -10.08 9.83
N GLU A 52 2.29 -9.60 11.00
CA GLU A 52 3.50 -10.08 11.64
C GLU A 52 3.38 -11.57 11.96
N GLY A 53 4.47 -12.32 11.74
CA GLY A 53 4.49 -13.78 11.89
C GLY A 53 3.76 -14.58 10.80
N LYS A 54 3.03 -13.93 9.88
CA LYS A 54 2.29 -14.58 8.78
C LYS A 54 2.65 -14.06 7.39
N ALA A 55 3.75 -13.31 7.26
CA ALA A 55 4.15 -12.65 6.01
C ALA A 55 4.23 -13.60 4.79
N ILE A 56 4.71 -14.83 4.98
CA ILE A 56 4.78 -15.84 3.90
C ILE A 56 3.37 -16.28 3.49
N GLU A 57 2.53 -16.66 4.45
CA GLU A 57 1.14 -17.08 4.21
C GLU A 57 0.34 -15.97 3.51
N ASP A 58 0.46 -14.73 4.01
CA ASP A 58 -0.25 -13.56 3.48
C ASP A 58 0.25 -13.16 2.09
N THR A 59 1.51 -13.43 1.78
CA THR A 59 2.08 -13.21 0.43
C THR A 59 1.62 -14.29 -0.54
N LEU A 60 1.49 -15.55 -0.11
CA LEU A 60 1.03 -16.64 -0.99
C LEU A 60 -0.50 -16.63 -1.18
N ASN A 61 -1.25 -16.14 -0.18
CA ASN A 61 -2.71 -16.14 -0.17
C ASN A 61 -3.26 -14.77 0.25
N PRO A 62 -3.01 -13.70 -0.54
CA PRO A 62 -3.51 -12.38 -0.20
C PRO A 62 -5.03 -12.28 -0.35
N ASP A 63 -5.69 -11.55 0.56
CA ASP A 63 -7.13 -11.25 0.41
C ASP A 63 -7.41 -10.41 -0.85
N ARG A 64 -6.47 -9.49 -1.17
CA ARG A 64 -6.55 -8.57 -2.30
C ARG A 64 -5.18 -8.03 -2.69
N ILE A 65 -5.06 -7.55 -3.92
CA ILE A 65 -3.93 -6.77 -4.40
C ILE A 65 -4.40 -5.36 -4.75
N VAL A 66 -3.68 -4.35 -4.27
CA VAL A 66 -3.96 -2.94 -4.58
C VAL A 66 -2.82 -2.37 -5.40
N ILE A 67 -3.15 -1.72 -6.51
CA ILE A 67 -2.20 -1.04 -7.40
C ILE A 67 -2.67 0.39 -7.58
N GLY A 68 -1.89 1.33 -7.07
CA GLY A 68 -2.02 2.77 -7.29
C GLY A 68 -1.14 3.22 -8.45
N ALA A 69 -1.67 3.30 -9.66
CA ALA A 69 -0.90 3.64 -10.85
C ALA A 69 -1.06 5.11 -11.25
N ILE A 70 0.02 5.80 -11.64
CA ILE A 70 -0.08 7.19 -12.11
C ILE A 70 -0.89 7.34 -13.41
N ASN A 71 -0.95 6.29 -14.22
CA ASN A 71 -1.79 6.12 -15.41
C ASN A 71 -2.04 4.62 -15.68
N GLU A 72 -2.97 4.30 -16.57
CA GLU A 72 -3.33 2.91 -16.90
C GLU A 72 -2.13 2.07 -17.34
N ARG A 73 -1.23 2.66 -18.15
CA ARG A 73 -0.02 2.01 -18.65
C ARG A 73 0.93 1.59 -17.52
N SER A 74 0.97 2.35 -16.43
CA SER A 74 1.76 2.06 -15.23
C SER A 74 1.21 0.84 -14.48
N GLY A 75 -0.11 0.69 -14.41
CA GLY A 75 -0.75 -0.43 -13.73
C GLY A 75 -0.68 -1.75 -14.50
N ARG A 76 -0.50 -1.72 -15.82
CA ARG A 76 -0.53 -2.92 -16.68
C ARG A 76 0.49 -3.98 -16.29
N LEU A 77 1.75 -3.58 -16.10
CA LEU A 77 2.84 -4.52 -15.77
C LEU A 77 2.63 -5.19 -14.40
N PRO A 78 2.32 -4.47 -13.30
CA PRO A 78 1.97 -5.11 -12.03
C PRO A 78 0.75 -6.03 -12.13
N MET A 79 -0.28 -5.65 -12.87
CA MET A 79 -1.45 -6.50 -13.06
C MET A 79 -1.10 -7.81 -13.78
N GLU A 80 -0.31 -7.74 -14.85
CA GLU A 80 0.18 -8.92 -15.58
C GLU A 80 1.06 -9.80 -14.68
N PHE A 81 1.96 -9.19 -13.91
CA PHE A 81 2.80 -9.89 -12.94
C PHE A 81 1.96 -10.67 -11.91
N TYR A 82 1.01 -10.00 -11.24
CA TYR A 82 0.20 -10.65 -10.21
C TYR A 82 -0.76 -11.70 -10.77
N ARG A 83 -1.29 -11.48 -11.98
CA ARG A 83 -2.11 -12.47 -12.67
C ARG A 83 -1.30 -13.74 -12.99
N SER A 84 -0.03 -13.58 -13.39
CA SER A 84 0.85 -14.72 -13.64
C SER A 84 1.24 -15.42 -12.33
N PHE A 85 1.55 -14.65 -11.28
CA PHE A 85 2.03 -15.18 -10.02
C PHE A 85 0.95 -15.96 -9.24
N TYR A 86 -0.29 -15.48 -9.22
CA TYR A 86 -1.43 -16.13 -8.55
C TYR A 86 -2.34 -16.87 -9.54
N SER A 87 -1.78 -17.48 -10.58
CA SER A 87 -2.55 -18.07 -11.68
C SER A 87 -3.58 -19.12 -11.24
N ASP A 88 -3.26 -19.91 -10.22
CA ASP A 88 -4.17 -20.95 -9.69
C ASP A 88 -5.36 -20.37 -8.92
N LYS A 89 -5.14 -19.27 -8.18
CA LYS A 89 -6.15 -18.64 -7.33
C LYS A 89 -5.95 -17.12 -7.30
N PRO A 90 -6.38 -16.40 -8.35
CA PRO A 90 -6.10 -14.99 -8.46
C PRO A 90 -6.89 -14.19 -7.41
N PRO A 91 -6.21 -13.38 -6.57
CA PRO A 91 -6.90 -12.50 -5.64
C PRO A 91 -7.59 -11.36 -6.39
N GLN A 92 -8.59 -10.74 -5.75
CA GLN A 92 -9.18 -9.52 -6.29
C GLN A 92 -8.10 -8.44 -6.42
N THR A 93 -7.91 -7.94 -7.64
CA THR A 93 -6.90 -6.92 -7.93
C THR A 93 -7.59 -5.60 -8.25
N LEU A 94 -7.23 -4.55 -7.51
CA LEU A 94 -7.78 -3.22 -7.64
C LEU A 94 -6.73 -2.28 -8.25
N ASN A 95 -7.02 -1.75 -9.44
CA ASN A 95 -6.18 -0.74 -10.08
C ASN A 95 -6.85 0.63 -9.96
N MET A 96 -6.14 1.59 -9.36
CA MET A 96 -6.67 2.90 -9.01
C MET A 96 -5.56 3.96 -9.05
N ASN A 97 -5.88 5.21 -8.73
CA ASN A 97 -4.86 6.24 -8.61
C ASN A 97 -4.00 6.03 -7.34
N PRO A 98 -2.77 6.57 -7.27
CA PRO A 98 -1.87 6.33 -6.14
C PRO A 98 -2.42 6.83 -4.80
N VAL A 99 -3.13 7.96 -4.78
CA VAL A 99 -3.68 8.55 -3.55
C VAL A 99 -4.73 7.64 -2.92
N ASN A 100 -5.62 7.06 -3.73
CA ASN A 100 -6.62 6.11 -3.24
C ASN A 100 -5.95 4.86 -2.67
N ALA A 101 -4.91 4.36 -3.32
CA ALA A 101 -4.17 3.18 -2.85
C ALA A 101 -3.40 3.46 -1.55
N GLU A 102 -2.78 4.64 -1.43
CA GLU A 102 -2.16 5.13 -0.19
C GLU A 102 -3.20 5.24 0.93
N LEU A 103 -4.39 5.79 0.64
CA LEU A 103 -5.48 5.92 1.60
C LEU A 103 -5.98 4.56 2.11
N ILE A 104 -6.11 3.56 1.25
CA ILE A 104 -6.47 2.20 1.69
C ILE A 104 -5.42 1.64 2.66
N LYS A 105 -4.13 1.85 2.39
CA LYS A 105 -3.06 1.42 3.30
C LYS A 105 -3.10 2.19 4.62
N TYR A 106 -3.40 3.48 4.59
CA TYR A 106 -3.58 4.30 5.79
C TYR A 106 -4.74 3.85 6.65
N ALA A 107 -5.92 3.63 6.06
CA ALA A 107 -7.10 3.15 6.77
C ALA A 107 -6.82 1.81 7.46
N ASN A 108 -6.11 0.91 6.77
CA ASN A 108 -5.71 -0.39 7.31
C ASN A 108 -4.67 -0.28 8.45
N MET A 109 -4.03 0.87 8.62
CA MET A 109 -3.05 1.14 9.67
C MET A 109 -3.61 1.97 10.82
N LEU A 110 -4.91 2.31 10.81
CA LEU A 110 -5.53 3.08 11.90
C LEU A 110 -5.28 2.43 13.26
N ALA A 111 -5.35 1.10 13.34
CA ALA A 111 -5.02 0.35 14.55
C ALA A 111 -3.59 0.61 15.05
N ARG A 112 -2.61 0.61 14.14
CA ARG A 112 -1.19 0.91 14.46
C ARG A 112 -0.97 2.38 14.82
N LEU A 113 -1.81 3.28 14.31
CA LEU A 113 -1.77 4.69 14.70
C LEU A 113 -2.25 4.87 16.14
N CYS A 114 -3.32 4.18 16.54
CA CYS A 114 -3.81 4.18 17.91
C CYS A 114 -2.73 3.73 18.90
N GLU A 115 -1.96 2.68 18.59
CA GLU A 115 -0.87 2.20 19.45
C GLU A 115 0.23 3.25 19.72
N LYS A 116 0.42 4.22 18.80
CA LYS A 116 1.45 5.26 18.94
C LYS A 116 0.97 6.50 19.70
N LEU A 117 -0.33 6.63 19.94
CA LEU A 117 -0.92 7.79 20.58
C LEU A 117 -1.18 7.50 22.06
N LEU A 118 -0.54 8.28 22.95
CA LEU A 118 -0.71 8.15 24.39
C LEU A 118 -2.19 8.26 24.80
N GLY A 119 -2.67 7.32 25.61
CA GLY A 119 -4.05 7.29 26.11
C GLY A 119 -5.08 6.68 25.15
N THR A 120 -4.65 6.08 24.04
CA THR A 120 -5.56 5.46 23.07
C THR A 120 -5.62 3.94 23.27
N ASP A 121 -6.83 3.38 23.35
CA ASP A 121 -7.06 1.94 23.29
C ASP A 121 -7.65 1.57 21.93
N VAL A 122 -6.90 0.81 21.15
CA VAL A 122 -7.31 0.37 19.82
C VAL A 122 -8.59 -0.44 19.84
N ASN A 123 -8.85 -1.22 20.89
CA ASN A 123 -10.09 -2.01 21.00
C ASN A 123 -11.30 -1.09 21.15
N VAL A 124 -11.20 -0.06 21.99
CA VAL A 124 -12.26 0.94 22.20
C VAL A 124 -12.54 1.70 20.91
N VAL A 125 -11.49 2.14 20.20
CA VAL A 125 -11.64 2.86 18.93
C VAL A 125 -12.29 1.98 17.87
N MET A 126 -11.82 0.75 17.70
CA MET A 126 -12.34 -0.17 16.67
C MET A 126 -13.76 -0.66 16.98
N GLU A 127 -14.10 -0.82 18.26
CA GLU A 127 -15.49 -1.08 18.69
C GLU A 127 -16.40 0.08 18.30
N GLY A 128 -16.01 1.32 18.60
CA GLY A 128 -16.76 2.52 18.24
C GLY A 128 -16.99 2.64 16.73
N ILE A 129 -15.94 2.45 15.92
CA ILE A 129 -16.04 2.45 14.45
C ILE A 129 -16.97 1.33 13.97
N GLY A 130 -16.95 0.16 14.60
CA GLY A 130 -17.75 -0.99 14.22
C GLY A 130 -19.24 -0.91 14.55
N LEU A 131 -19.65 0.07 15.36
CA LEU A 131 -21.06 0.38 15.59
C LEU A 131 -21.71 1.08 14.39
N ASP A 132 -20.92 1.70 13.51
CA ASP A 132 -21.42 2.27 12.27
C ASP A 132 -21.83 1.17 11.29
N LYS A 133 -23.11 1.16 10.89
CA LYS A 133 -23.69 0.17 9.98
C LYS A 133 -23.07 0.20 8.58
N CYS A 134 -22.49 1.31 8.15
CA CYS A 134 -21.80 1.44 6.86
C CYS A 134 -20.46 0.69 6.84
N ILE A 135 -19.86 0.42 8.01
CA ILE A 135 -18.57 -0.26 8.15
C ILE A 135 -18.77 -1.69 8.67
N GLY A 136 -19.50 -1.83 9.77
CA GLY A 136 -19.76 -3.10 10.43
C GLY A 136 -18.55 -3.70 11.17
N LYS A 137 -18.80 -4.70 12.02
CA LYS A 137 -17.78 -5.28 12.93
C LYS A 137 -16.86 -6.32 12.28
N ALA A 138 -17.20 -6.83 11.10
CA ALA A 138 -16.62 -8.05 10.52
C ALA A 138 -15.10 -7.98 10.28
N PHE A 139 -14.54 -6.78 10.12
CA PHE A 139 -13.12 -6.57 9.80
C PHE A 139 -12.38 -5.68 10.81
N LEU A 140 -13.01 -5.32 11.93
CA LEU A 140 -12.45 -4.41 12.93
C LEU A 140 -11.90 -5.12 14.17
N GLY A 141 -12.05 -6.44 14.25
CA GLY A 141 -11.48 -7.23 15.33
C GLY A 141 -9.96 -7.14 15.34
N THR A 142 -9.43 -6.50 16.38
CA THR A 142 -8.03 -6.56 16.82
C THR A 142 -7.70 -7.99 17.23
N ARG A 143 -7.45 -8.85 16.24
CA ARG A 143 -6.82 -10.14 16.52
C ARG A 143 -5.48 -9.87 17.19
N LEU A 144 -5.20 -10.62 18.27
CA LEU A 144 -4.04 -10.66 19.19
C LEU A 144 -2.62 -10.65 18.55
N GLY A 145 -2.38 -9.83 17.53
CA GLY A 145 -1.14 -9.82 16.73
C GLY A 145 -1.02 -8.62 15.79
N TRP A 146 -1.75 -7.53 16.05
CA TRP A 146 -1.56 -6.25 15.36
C TRP A 146 -0.49 -5.35 16.01
N GLY A 147 -0.10 -5.67 17.25
CA GLY A 147 1.03 -5.07 17.97
C GLY A 147 2.33 -5.70 17.53
N GLY A 148 2.82 -5.21 16.39
CA GLY A 148 4.03 -5.67 15.75
C GLY A 148 5.07 -4.56 15.69
N SER A 149 6.19 -4.75 16.38
CA SER A 149 7.27 -3.77 16.55
C SER A 149 7.99 -3.49 15.23
N CYS A 150 7.58 -2.44 14.51
CA CYS A 150 8.59 -1.66 13.79
C CYS A 150 9.31 -0.85 14.87
N LEU A 151 10.51 -1.33 15.25
CA LEU A 151 11.44 -0.65 16.14
C LEU A 151 11.44 0.86 15.83
N PRO A 152 11.45 1.74 16.85
CA PRO A 152 11.65 3.16 16.61
C PRO A 152 13.00 3.31 15.90
N ASN A 153 12.99 3.82 14.66
CA ASN A 153 14.21 4.37 14.11
C ASN A 153 14.58 5.57 14.97
N ASP A 154 15.83 5.53 15.42
CA ASP A 154 16.56 6.38 16.34
C ASP A 154 16.03 7.81 16.61
N THR A 155 16.23 8.20 17.87
CA THR A 155 15.92 9.48 18.51
C THR A 155 16.66 10.65 17.90
#